data_AF-A0A8B6GAP8-F1
#
_entry.id   AF-A0A8B6GAP8-F1
#
_cell.length_a   1.000
_cell.length_b   1.000
_cell.length_c   1.000
_cell.angle_alpha   90.00
_cell.angle_beta   90.00
_cell.angle_gamma   90.00
#
_symmetry.space_group_name_H-M   'P 1'
#
loop_
_entity.id
_entity.type
_entity.pdbx_description
1 polymer ?
#
loop_
_entity_poly.entity_id
_entity_poly.type
_entity_poly.pdbx_seq_one_letter_code
_entity_poly.pdbx_strand_id
1 'polypeptide(L)'
;MFVGLFTDEEDATLNDCPFCDKAKDDYEQVKEEFERYKLRAQSVLKNKNTKDTGPSKEVEALRSQITDLREKVKSHHLQHEDECEKLKQKAENSHKATINLTEKHKHDVALTEAEHRHKMSELEMEIKKQRDRTVSLLAEKDRELDFFRHQNFEANPYYPHLRNPPDSGASAELPQDLNRQKTEEEEAVSRLLNLRSLGQNDSNMLFFSQEIARKDVEINSLRKQKHQLETALRELQVTASTREEELHDKIEGMKEEIRKCERDKSREGANLEYLKNVAYKFLITTDPQSKQQMLNAITTILQFSPQEKTVVHTQFRGWWK
;
A
#
# COMPACT_ATOMS: atom_id res chain seq x y z
N MET A 1 -116.22 55.39 45.15
CA MET A 1 -116.37 54.28 44.17
C MET A 1 -115.24 54.38 43.15
N PHE A 2 -114.76 53.25 42.62
CA PHE A 2 -113.70 53.04 41.60
C PHE A 2 -114.04 53.64 40.21
N VAL A 3 -113.16 53.98 39.23
CA VAL A 3 -111.67 54.00 39.03
C VAL A 3 -111.33 55.28 38.19
N GLY A 4 -110.16 55.94 38.28
CA GLY A 4 -109.02 55.80 37.35
C GLY A 4 -108.41 57.19 37.01
N LEU A 5 -107.10 57.45 37.09
CA LEU A 5 -105.90 56.92 36.40
C LEU A 5 -105.47 57.81 35.21
N PHE A 6 -104.37 58.53 35.46
CA PHE A 6 -103.41 59.22 34.57
C PHE A 6 -103.46 58.91 33.06
N THR A 7 -103.35 59.98 32.25
CA THR A 7 -102.44 60.06 31.08
C THR A 7 -102.19 61.51 30.64
N ASP A 8 -100.92 61.75 30.28
CA ASP A 8 -100.37 62.65 29.25
C ASP A 8 -100.21 64.17 29.48
N GLU A 9 -98.95 64.59 29.41
CA GLU A 9 -98.41 65.94 29.52
C GLU A 9 -98.25 66.59 28.13
N GLU A 10 -98.62 67.88 28.06
CA GLU A 10 -98.08 68.96 27.20
C GLU A 10 -97.52 68.62 25.80
N ASP A 11 -98.33 68.88 24.76
CA ASP A 11 -97.92 68.91 23.35
C ASP A 11 -96.88 70.02 23.07
N ALA A 12 -95.75 69.63 22.47
CA ALA A 12 -94.64 70.52 22.16
C ALA A 12 -94.77 71.21 20.79
N THR A 13 -95.00 72.53 20.77
CA THR A 13 -94.92 73.36 19.56
C THR A 13 -93.71 74.29 19.58
N LEU A 14 -92.56 73.86 19.03
CA LEU A 14 -91.38 74.73 18.84
C LEU A 14 -90.44 74.16 17.75
N ASN A 15 -90.87 74.27 16.49
CA ASN A 15 -90.00 74.11 15.32
C ASN A 15 -89.37 75.46 14.91
N ASP A 16 -88.32 75.36 14.09
CA ASP A 16 -87.60 76.44 13.41
C ASP A 16 -86.64 77.29 14.29
N CYS A 17 -85.55 76.64 14.73
CA CYS A 17 -84.35 77.32 15.22
C CYS A 17 -83.20 77.19 14.20
N PRO A 18 -82.85 78.24 13.43
CA PRO A 18 -81.82 78.19 12.38
C PRO A 18 -80.40 77.85 12.86
N PHE A 19 -80.15 77.96 14.17
CA PHE A 19 -78.89 77.57 14.80
C PHE A 19 -78.80 76.05 15.03
N CYS A 20 -79.95 75.37 15.14
CA CYS A 20 -80.02 73.92 15.34
C CYS A 20 -79.66 73.15 14.07
N ASP A 21 -80.21 73.55 12.92
CA ASP A 21 -79.91 72.90 11.63
C ASP A 21 -78.44 73.07 11.25
N LYS A 22 -77.87 74.26 11.46
CA LYS A 22 -76.45 74.51 11.21
C LYS A 22 -75.52 73.63 12.06
N ALA A 23 -75.85 73.47 13.35
CA ALA A 23 -75.13 72.56 14.24
C ALA A 23 -75.30 71.07 13.85
N LYS A 24 -76.39 70.73 13.16
CA LYS A 24 -76.67 69.39 12.61
C LYS A 24 -75.83 69.11 11.37
N ASP A 25 -75.77 70.06 10.44
CA ASP A 25 -74.93 70.00 9.23
C ASP A 25 -73.45 69.92 9.60
N ASP A 26 -72.98 70.76 10.53
CA ASP A 26 -71.61 70.72 11.06
C ASP A 26 -71.29 69.36 11.72
N TYR A 27 -72.25 68.77 12.44
CA TYR A 27 -72.10 67.44 13.05
C TYR A 27 -72.02 66.32 12.02
N GLU A 28 -72.86 66.34 10.97
CA GLU A 28 -72.79 65.37 9.88
C GLU A 28 -71.49 65.51 9.05
N GLN A 29 -71.02 66.74 8.83
CA GLN A 29 -69.76 66.99 8.14
C GLN A 29 -68.57 66.43 8.94
N VAL A 30 -68.48 66.71 10.24
CA VAL A 30 -67.42 66.14 11.11
C VAL A 30 -67.50 64.61 11.18
N LYS A 31 -68.72 64.04 11.16
CA LYS A 31 -68.94 62.59 11.14
C LYS A 31 -68.47 61.95 9.82
N GLU A 32 -68.74 62.57 8.68
CA GLU A 32 -68.17 62.14 7.39
C GLU A 32 -66.65 62.25 7.36
N GLU A 33 -66.08 63.35 7.84
CA GLU A 33 -64.63 63.52 7.90
C GLU A 33 -63.97 62.46 8.81
N PHE A 34 -64.62 62.12 9.93
CA PHE A 34 -64.18 61.05 10.83
C PHE A 34 -64.21 59.67 10.16
N GLU A 35 -65.28 59.29 9.45
CA GLU A 35 -65.32 58.01 8.73
C GLU A 35 -64.32 57.99 7.55
N ARG A 36 -64.14 59.11 6.83
CA ARG A 36 -63.09 59.26 5.80
C ARG A 36 -61.67 59.18 6.38
N TYR A 37 -61.47 59.65 7.60
CA TYR A 37 -60.20 59.53 8.33
C TYR A 37 -59.95 58.09 8.76
N LYS A 38 -60.97 57.44 9.35
CA LYS A 38 -60.95 56.04 9.80
C LYS A 38 -60.65 55.06 8.66
N LEU A 39 -61.28 55.24 7.49
CA LEU A 39 -60.96 54.50 6.26
C LEU A 39 -59.51 54.69 5.79
N ARG A 40 -59.00 55.94 5.82
CA ARG A 40 -57.59 56.24 5.50
C ARG A 40 -56.62 55.59 6.50
N ALA A 41 -56.88 55.72 7.80
CA ALA A 41 -56.04 55.13 8.86
C ALA A 41 -56.01 53.60 8.77
N GLN A 42 -57.16 52.97 8.51
CA GLN A 42 -57.26 51.52 8.34
C GLN A 42 -56.52 51.03 7.09
N SER A 43 -56.58 51.77 5.98
CA SER A 43 -55.81 51.49 4.76
C SER A 43 -54.29 51.60 4.98
N VAL A 44 -53.83 52.64 5.68
CA VAL A 44 -52.41 52.85 6.02
C VAL A 44 -51.89 51.72 6.92
N LEU A 45 -52.65 51.31 7.95
CA LEU A 45 -52.29 50.18 8.82
C LEU A 45 -52.21 48.85 8.04
N LYS A 46 -53.16 48.59 7.14
CA LYS A 46 -53.20 47.37 6.33
C LYS A 46 -51.99 47.27 5.38
N ASN A 47 -51.63 48.39 4.73
CA ASN A 47 -50.47 48.45 3.84
C ASN A 47 -49.12 48.37 4.58
N LYS A 48 -49.06 48.85 5.83
CA LYS A 48 -47.85 48.73 6.67
C LYS A 48 -47.56 47.27 7.02
N ASN A 49 -48.56 46.53 7.50
CA ASN A 49 -48.40 45.11 7.87
C ASN A 49 -47.96 44.24 6.69
N THR A 50 -48.46 44.48 5.47
CA THR A 50 -48.03 43.71 4.28
C THR A 50 -46.56 43.90 3.93
N LYS A 51 -45.96 45.05 4.23
CA LYS A 51 -44.58 45.37 3.83
C LYS A 51 -43.53 44.78 4.79
N ASP A 52 -43.84 44.70 6.09
CA ASP A 52 -42.96 44.07 7.09
C ASP A 52 -42.96 42.53 7.03
N THR A 53 -44.05 41.90 6.57
CA THR A 53 -44.12 40.42 6.47
C THR A 53 -43.22 39.79 5.40
N GLY A 54 -42.78 40.55 4.39
CA GLY A 54 -41.84 40.08 3.35
C GLY A 54 -40.46 39.75 3.92
N PRO A 55 -39.71 40.73 4.46
CA PRO A 55 -38.37 40.48 5.02
C PRO A 55 -38.41 39.52 6.22
N SER A 56 -39.50 39.48 7.00
CA SER A 56 -39.64 38.51 8.11
C SER A 56 -39.59 37.06 7.62
N LYS A 57 -40.30 36.73 6.53
CA LYS A 57 -40.33 35.37 5.96
C LYS A 57 -39.00 34.97 5.32
N GLU A 58 -38.32 35.92 4.69
CA GLU A 58 -36.97 35.69 4.14
C GLU A 58 -35.96 35.43 5.26
N VAL A 59 -36.03 36.18 6.37
CA VAL A 59 -35.21 35.94 7.57
C VAL A 59 -35.51 34.58 8.21
N GLU A 60 -36.77 34.13 8.24
CA GLU A 60 -37.13 32.79 8.72
C GLU A 60 -36.59 31.68 7.78
N ALA A 61 -36.71 31.84 6.47
CA ALA A 61 -36.16 30.90 5.50
C ALA A 61 -34.63 30.80 5.58
N LEU A 62 -33.93 31.94 5.71
CA LEU A 62 -32.47 31.97 5.92
C LEU A 62 -32.08 31.36 7.26
N ARG A 63 -32.86 31.56 8.33
CA ARG A 63 -32.64 30.89 9.63
C ARG A 63 -32.78 29.37 9.50
N SER A 64 -33.78 28.87 8.75
CA SER A 64 -33.94 27.44 8.46
C SER A 64 -32.75 26.88 7.68
N GLN A 65 -32.29 27.58 6.63
CA GLN A 65 -31.10 27.15 5.89
C GLN A 65 -29.85 27.13 6.78
N ILE A 66 -29.70 28.09 7.70
CA ILE A 66 -28.60 28.11 8.68
C ILE A 66 -28.70 26.92 9.65
N THR A 67 -29.90 26.51 10.10
CA THR A 67 -30.05 25.31 10.93
C THR A 67 -29.72 24.04 10.15
N ASP A 68 -30.25 23.89 8.93
CA ASP A 68 -30.03 22.72 8.08
C ASP A 68 -28.53 22.55 7.72
N LEU A 69 -27.86 23.66 7.41
CA LEU A 69 -26.41 23.66 7.13
C LEU A 69 -25.60 23.32 8.39
N ARG A 70 -25.99 23.82 9.57
CA ARG A 70 -25.34 23.46 10.84
C ARG A 70 -25.53 21.98 11.18
N GLU A 71 -26.70 21.41 10.90
CA GLU A 71 -26.99 20.00 11.12
C GLU A 71 -26.22 19.11 10.13
N LYS A 72 -26.16 19.48 8.85
CA LYS A 72 -25.31 18.81 7.85
C LYS A 72 -23.83 18.86 8.22
N VAL A 73 -23.32 20.00 8.68
CA VAL A 73 -21.92 20.13 9.16
C VAL A 73 -21.66 19.20 10.36
N LYS A 74 -22.59 19.12 11.33
CA LYS A 74 -22.47 18.16 12.45
C LYS A 74 -22.50 16.71 11.98
N SER A 75 -23.40 16.37 11.04
CA SER A 75 -23.53 15.02 10.50
C SER A 75 -22.26 14.59 9.75
N HIS A 76 -21.72 15.45 8.88
CA HIS A 76 -20.45 15.20 8.20
C HIS A 76 -19.25 15.13 9.16
N HIS A 77 -19.24 15.93 10.23
CA HIS A 77 -18.19 15.84 11.25
C HIS A 77 -18.20 14.49 11.96
N LEU A 78 -19.38 14.03 12.39
CA LEU A 78 -19.55 12.72 13.04
C LEU A 78 -19.22 11.55 12.10
N GLN A 79 -19.59 11.65 10.82
CA GLN A 79 -19.21 10.67 9.79
C GLN A 79 -17.69 10.62 9.60
N HIS A 80 -17.02 11.77 9.50
CA HIS A 80 -15.56 11.82 9.40
C HIS A 80 -14.86 11.29 10.66
N GLU A 81 -15.43 11.49 11.86
CA GLU A 81 -14.89 10.96 13.11
C GLU A 81 -14.97 9.42 13.16
N ASP A 82 -16.13 8.85 12.82
CA ASP A 82 -16.36 7.41 12.71
C ASP A 82 -15.51 6.76 11.59
N GLU A 83 -15.36 7.42 10.43
CA GLU A 83 -14.43 6.99 9.37
C GLU A 83 -12.97 7.04 9.82
N CYS A 84 -12.55 8.10 10.51
CA CYS A 84 -11.20 8.20 11.09
C CYS A 84 -10.93 7.07 12.09
N GLU A 85 -11.88 6.76 12.97
CA GLU A 85 -11.75 5.70 13.97
C GLU A 85 -11.69 4.31 13.32
N LYS A 86 -12.54 4.04 12.32
CA LYS A 86 -12.49 2.82 11.50
C LYS A 86 -11.15 2.65 10.77
N LEU A 87 -10.63 3.72 10.16
CA LEU A 87 -9.33 3.70 9.47
C LEU A 87 -8.19 3.46 10.46
N LYS A 88 -8.21 4.12 11.63
CA LYS A 88 -7.24 3.92 12.70
C LYS A 88 -7.25 2.46 13.19
N GLN A 89 -8.42 1.89 13.46
CA GLN A 89 -8.53 0.51 13.93
C GLN A 89 -8.11 -0.50 12.84
N LYS A 90 -8.39 -0.22 11.57
CA LYS A 90 -7.86 -1.01 10.44
C LYS A 90 -6.34 -0.95 10.38
N ALA A 91 -5.74 0.24 10.55
CA ALA A 91 -4.29 0.41 10.59
C ALA A 91 -3.65 -0.32 11.78
N GLU A 92 -4.21 -0.23 12.98
CA GLU A 92 -3.75 -0.98 14.16
C GLU A 92 -3.83 -2.50 13.96
N ASN A 93 -4.91 -3.00 13.38
CA ASN A 93 -5.08 -4.43 13.09
C ASN A 93 -4.09 -4.92 12.04
N SER A 94 -3.88 -4.15 10.96
CA SER A 94 -2.84 -4.43 9.96
C SER A 94 -1.43 -4.40 10.56
N HIS A 95 -1.14 -3.44 11.45
CA HIS A 95 0.16 -3.35 12.12
C HIS A 95 0.43 -4.55 13.03
N LYS A 96 -0.57 -4.96 13.85
CA LYS A 96 -0.51 -6.18 14.68
C LYS A 96 -0.29 -7.44 13.83
N ALA A 97 -0.98 -7.56 12.70
CA ALA A 97 -0.80 -8.69 11.78
C ALA A 97 0.63 -8.73 11.20
N THR A 98 1.18 -7.58 10.81
CA THR A 98 2.57 -7.48 10.34
C THR A 98 3.58 -7.86 11.41
N ILE A 99 3.42 -7.40 12.67
CA ILE A 99 4.29 -7.78 13.79
C ILE A 99 4.26 -9.30 14.01
N ASN A 100 3.06 -9.89 14.13
CA ASN A 100 2.94 -11.33 14.35
C ASN A 100 3.59 -12.16 13.22
N LEU A 101 3.49 -11.68 11.97
CA LEU A 101 4.11 -12.33 10.82
C LEU A 101 5.64 -12.20 10.84
N THR A 102 6.19 -11.03 11.18
CA THR A 102 7.65 -10.84 11.26
C THR A 102 8.26 -11.62 12.43
N GLU A 103 7.58 -11.70 13.57
CA GLU A 103 8.00 -12.54 14.70
C GLU A 103 7.98 -14.03 14.34
N LYS A 104 6.93 -14.51 13.66
CA LYS A 104 6.87 -15.88 13.16
C LYS A 104 8.01 -16.17 12.17
N HIS A 105 8.20 -15.33 11.15
CA HIS A 105 9.30 -15.53 10.19
C HIS A 105 10.67 -15.52 10.88
N LYS A 106 10.88 -14.64 11.87
CA LYS A 106 12.12 -14.63 12.67
C LYS A 106 12.33 -15.92 13.47
N HIS A 107 11.25 -16.51 14.00
CA HIS A 107 11.30 -17.81 14.68
C HIS A 107 11.62 -18.95 13.70
N ASP A 108 10.93 -19.01 12.56
CA ASP A 108 11.10 -20.05 11.54
C ASP A 108 12.54 -20.02 10.94
N VAL A 109 13.11 -18.81 10.73
CA VAL A 109 14.52 -18.64 10.35
C VAL A 109 15.47 -19.11 11.45
N ALA A 110 15.25 -18.73 12.72
CA ALA A 110 16.11 -19.16 13.81
C ALA A 110 16.12 -20.69 14.00
N LEU A 111 14.97 -21.35 13.79
CA LEU A 111 14.80 -22.79 13.88
C LEU A 111 15.50 -23.51 12.72
N THR A 112 15.27 -23.09 11.47
CA THR A 112 15.95 -23.67 10.29
C THR A 112 17.46 -23.48 10.34
N GLU A 113 17.95 -22.29 10.75
CA GLU A 113 19.38 -22.09 11.00
C GLU A 113 19.94 -23.02 12.09
N ALA A 114 19.19 -23.27 13.17
CA ALA A 114 19.62 -24.17 14.24
C ALA A 114 19.74 -25.62 13.75
N GLU A 115 18.78 -26.09 12.94
CA GLU A 115 18.87 -27.39 12.27
C GLU A 115 20.07 -27.48 11.33
N HIS A 116 20.32 -26.45 10.52
CA HIS A 116 21.47 -26.43 9.61
C HIS A 116 22.79 -26.44 10.38
N ARG A 117 22.92 -25.63 11.45
CA ARG A 117 24.10 -25.66 12.34
C ARG A 117 24.31 -27.05 12.97
N HIS A 118 23.23 -27.72 13.40
CA HIS A 118 23.31 -29.08 13.95
C HIS A 118 23.81 -30.08 12.89
N LYS A 119 23.19 -30.11 11.72
CA LYS A 119 23.57 -30.99 10.59
C LYS A 119 25.02 -30.77 10.14
N MET A 120 25.50 -29.52 10.14
CA MET A 120 26.92 -29.22 9.86
C MET A 120 27.84 -29.82 10.93
N SER A 121 27.50 -29.65 12.21
CA SER A 121 28.30 -30.19 13.32
C SER A 121 28.36 -31.74 13.31
N GLU A 122 27.28 -32.42 12.93
CA GLU A 122 27.27 -33.87 12.75
C GLU A 122 28.19 -34.33 11.61
N LEU A 123 28.15 -33.65 10.46
CA LEU A 123 29.01 -33.94 9.31
C LEU A 123 30.49 -33.68 9.62
N GLU A 124 30.81 -32.56 10.29
CA GLU A 124 32.16 -32.26 10.78
C GLU A 124 32.67 -33.36 11.72
N MET A 125 31.82 -33.86 12.62
CA MET A 125 32.16 -34.94 13.53
C MET A 125 32.43 -36.26 12.79
N GLU A 126 31.65 -36.62 11.77
CA GLU A 126 31.90 -37.85 11.01
C GLU A 126 33.14 -37.72 10.10
N ILE A 127 33.39 -36.55 9.50
CA ILE A 127 34.65 -36.27 8.79
C ILE A 127 35.84 -36.42 9.74
N LYS A 128 35.74 -35.91 10.98
CA LYS A 128 36.79 -36.09 11.99
C LYS A 128 37.01 -37.56 12.33
N LYS A 129 35.95 -38.32 12.63
CA LYS A 129 36.04 -39.78 12.88
C LYS A 129 36.67 -40.52 11.71
N GLN A 130 36.33 -40.19 10.47
CA GLN A 130 36.94 -40.80 9.28
C GLN A 130 38.44 -40.47 9.17
N ARG A 131 38.85 -39.22 9.43
CA ARG A 131 40.27 -38.83 9.50
C ARG A 131 41.00 -39.61 10.60
N ASP A 132 40.43 -39.67 11.80
CA ASP A 132 41.04 -40.36 12.94
C ASP A 132 41.20 -41.88 12.67
N ARG A 133 40.21 -42.52 12.03
CA ARG A 133 40.29 -43.91 11.54
C ARG A 133 41.41 -44.08 10.50
N THR A 134 41.47 -43.21 9.50
CA THR A 134 42.48 -43.28 8.42
C THR A 134 43.90 -43.07 8.96
N VAL A 135 44.10 -42.10 9.86
CA VAL A 135 45.39 -41.87 10.53
C VAL A 135 45.80 -43.08 11.38
N SER A 136 44.84 -43.70 12.09
CA SER A 136 45.11 -44.92 12.87
C SER A 136 45.55 -46.10 11.99
N LEU A 137 44.89 -46.29 10.84
CA LEU A 137 45.23 -47.34 9.88
C LEU A 137 46.59 -47.09 9.21
N LEU A 138 46.91 -45.84 8.85
CA LEU A 138 48.24 -45.49 8.35
C LEU A 138 49.32 -45.79 9.39
N ALA A 139 49.12 -45.40 10.65
CA ALA A 139 50.05 -45.69 11.74
C ALA A 139 50.21 -47.21 12.03
N GLU A 140 49.20 -48.03 11.73
CA GLU A 140 49.30 -49.49 11.77
C GLU A 140 50.12 -50.02 10.59
N LYS A 141 49.84 -49.56 9.36
CA LYS A 141 50.63 -49.93 8.17
C LYS A 141 52.10 -49.51 8.27
N ASP A 142 52.40 -48.34 8.85
CA ASP A 142 53.78 -47.89 9.08
C ASP A 142 54.53 -48.84 10.04
N ARG A 143 53.86 -49.33 11.11
CA ARG A 143 54.44 -50.33 12.02
C ARG A 143 54.67 -51.67 11.33
N GLU A 144 53.74 -52.13 10.49
CA GLU A 144 53.93 -53.35 9.68
C GLU A 144 55.11 -53.19 8.71
N LEU A 145 55.20 -52.06 8.00
CA LEU A 145 56.31 -51.76 7.10
C LEU A 145 57.64 -51.71 7.85
N ASP A 146 57.69 -51.10 9.02
CA ASP A 146 58.90 -51.09 9.86
C ASP A 146 59.23 -52.49 10.39
N PHE A 147 58.24 -53.30 10.77
CA PHE A 147 58.48 -54.71 11.12
C PHE A 147 59.11 -55.49 9.96
N PHE A 148 58.55 -55.39 8.74
CA PHE A 148 59.12 -56.04 7.55
C PHE A 148 60.49 -55.49 7.17
N ARG A 149 60.76 -54.20 7.39
CA ARG A 149 62.09 -53.59 7.20
C ARG A 149 63.11 -54.21 8.15
N HIS A 150 62.81 -54.27 9.45
CA HIS A 150 63.71 -54.87 10.44
C HIS A 150 63.93 -56.37 10.16
N GLN A 151 62.86 -57.11 9.83
CA GLN A 151 62.94 -58.53 9.49
C GLN A 151 63.79 -58.79 8.23
N ASN A 152 63.68 -57.97 7.18
CA ASN A 152 64.56 -58.05 6.00
C ASN A 152 66.01 -57.61 6.31
N PHE A 153 66.21 -56.68 7.25
CA PHE A 153 67.54 -56.20 7.63
C PHE A 153 68.32 -57.23 8.45
N GLU A 154 67.63 -58.02 9.29
CA GLU A 154 68.23 -59.15 10.00
C GLU A 154 68.42 -60.39 9.10
N ALA A 155 67.64 -60.53 8.03
CA ALA A 155 67.70 -61.68 7.12
C ALA A 155 68.87 -61.66 6.12
N ASN A 156 69.59 -60.53 5.93
CA ASN A 156 70.72 -60.49 5.00
C ASN A 156 71.86 -59.54 5.42
N PRO A 157 72.95 -60.05 6.05
CA PRO A 157 74.13 -59.27 6.40
C PRO A 157 75.10 -59.02 5.23
N TYR A 158 74.84 -59.56 4.03
CA TYR A 158 75.61 -59.31 2.81
C TYR A 158 74.77 -58.49 1.82
N TYR A 159 74.95 -57.16 1.83
CA TYR A 159 74.89 -56.22 0.69
C TYR A 159 74.65 -54.78 1.20
N PRO A 160 75.68 -54.10 1.76
CA PRO A 160 75.66 -52.65 1.76
C PRO A 160 75.74 -52.16 0.29
N HIS A 161 75.00 -51.09 -0.03
CA HIS A 161 74.94 -50.35 -1.32
C HIS A 161 73.73 -50.57 -2.24
N LEU A 162 72.56 -50.08 -1.82
CA LEU A 162 71.68 -49.30 -2.71
C LEU A 162 71.18 -48.05 -1.98
N ARG A 163 72.06 -47.04 -1.90
CA ARG A 163 71.68 -45.68 -1.52
C ARG A 163 71.04 -45.02 -2.75
N ASN A 164 69.72 -44.87 -2.75
CA ASN A 164 69.00 -44.26 -3.88
C ASN A 164 69.56 -42.86 -4.23
N PRO A 165 69.94 -42.61 -5.49
CA PRO A 165 69.98 -41.26 -6.04
C PRO A 165 68.55 -40.77 -6.29
N PRO A 166 68.31 -39.44 -6.31
CA PRO A 166 66.99 -38.89 -6.58
C PRO A 166 66.67 -38.83 -8.08
N ASP A 167 65.36 -38.83 -8.36
CA ASP A 167 64.73 -38.18 -9.51
C ASP A 167 65.07 -38.69 -10.93
N SER A 168 64.18 -39.52 -11.48
CA SER A 168 63.87 -39.58 -12.92
C SER A 168 62.67 -40.50 -13.16
N GLY A 169 61.56 -39.93 -13.64
CA GLY A 169 60.44 -40.71 -14.17
C GLY A 169 60.75 -41.22 -15.57
N ALA A 170 60.71 -42.54 -15.78
CA ALA A 170 60.68 -43.16 -17.09
C ALA A 170 59.95 -44.51 -17.01
N SER A 171 58.97 -44.72 -17.88
CA SER A 171 58.27 -46.00 -18.02
C SER A 171 59.24 -47.10 -18.46
N ALA A 172 59.18 -48.27 -17.82
CA ALA A 172 59.85 -49.48 -18.27
C ALA A 172 58.79 -50.57 -18.49
N GLU A 173 58.77 -51.11 -19.71
CA GLU A 173 57.80 -52.12 -20.15
C GLU A 173 58.07 -53.49 -19.52
N LEU A 174 57.01 -54.27 -19.29
CA LEU A 174 57.09 -55.62 -18.74
C LEU A 174 57.45 -56.64 -19.84
N PRO A 175 58.52 -57.44 -19.70
CA PRO A 175 58.74 -58.60 -20.56
C PRO A 175 57.73 -59.71 -20.26
N GLN A 176 57.08 -60.22 -21.31
CA GLN A 176 56.23 -61.42 -21.25
C GLN A 176 57.07 -62.71 -21.17
N ASP A 177 56.37 -63.80 -20.86
CA ASP A 177 56.74 -65.20 -21.07
C ASP A 177 57.88 -65.82 -20.24
N LEU A 178 57.47 -66.45 -19.13
CA LEU A 178 58.04 -67.75 -18.72
C LEU A 178 56.92 -68.79 -18.58
N ASN A 179 56.84 -69.66 -19.59
CA ASN A 179 55.88 -70.76 -19.69
C ASN A 179 56.21 -71.86 -18.66
N ARG A 180 55.71 -71.72 -17.43
CA ARG A 180 55.77 -72.74 -16.39
C ARG A 180 54.53 -73.63 -16.48
N GLN A 181 54.72 -74.87 -16.96
CA GLN A 181 53.66 -75.89 -16.96
C GLN A 181 53.13 -76.10 -15.54
N LYS A 182 51.89 -75.69 -15.29
CA LYS A 182 51.13 -76.08 -14.10
C LYS A 182 50.68 -77.53 -14.28
N THR A 183 50.72 -78.31 -13.20
CA THR A 183 50.09 -79.63 -13.20
C THR A 183 48.57 -79.50 -13.26
N GLU A 184 47.88 -80.50 -13.82
CA GLU A 184 46.42 -80.48 -13.99
C GLU A 184 45.68 -80.27 -12.66
N GLU A 185 46.26 -80.74 -11.56
CA GLU A 185 45.78 -80.54 -10.19
C GLU A 185 45.86 -79.07 -9.73
N GLU A 186 46.98 -78.38 -9.98
CA GLU A 186 47.11 -76.94 -9.70
C GLU A 186 46.14 -76.10 -10.53
N GLU A 187 45.85 -76.53 -11.77
CA GLU A 187 44.88 -75.86 -12.63
C GLU A 187 43.44 -76.10 -12.15
N ALA A 188 43.10 -77.33 -11.75
CA ALA A 188 41.80 -77.66 -11.17
C ALA A 188 41.55 -76.90 -9.85
N VAL A 189 42.55 -76.80 -8.97
CA VAL A 189 42.48 -76.01 -7.73
C VAL A 189 42.36 -74.51 -8.04
N SER A 190 43.13 -73.99 -9.00
CA SER A 190 43.02 -72.60 -9.45
C SER A 190 41.60 -72.30 -9.98
N ARG A 191 41.01 -73.22 -10.75
CA ARG A 191 39.63 -73.10 -11.28
C ARG A 191 38.62 -73.11 -10.13
N LEU A 192 38.69 -74.05 -9.18
CA LEU A 192 37.77 -74.14 -8.04
C LEU A 192 37.84 -72.91 -7.11
N LEU A 193 39.03 -72.36 -6.86
CA LEU A 193 39.20 -71.11 -6.12
C LEU A 193 38.61 -69.92 -6.90
N ASN A 194 38.81 -69.85 -8.22
CA ASN A 194 38.18 -68.84 -9.06
C ASN A 194 36.66 -68.97 -9.11
N LEU A 195 36.08 -70.17 -9.13
CA LEU A 195 34.63 -70.40 -9.07
C LEU A 195 34.03 -69.89 -7.74
N ARG A 196 34.70 -70.14 -6.60
CA ARG A 196 34.29 -69.59 -5.30
C ARG A 196 34.45 -68.07 -5.22
N SER A 197 35.54 -67.55 -5.79
CA SER A 197 35.80 -66.10 -5.90
C SER A 197 34.76 -65.40 -6.77
N LEU A 198 34.43 -65.96 -7.95
CA LEU A 198 33.39 -65.46 -8.85
C LEU A 198 32.02 -65.46 -8.17
N GLY A 199 31.60 -66.54 -7.50
CA GLY A 199 30.31 -66.55 -6.78
C GLY A 199 30.16 -65.44 -5.71
N GLN A 200 31.27 -65.07 -5.04
CA GLN A 200 31.28 -63.94 -4.10
C GLN A 200 31.39 -62.59 -4.81
N ASN A 201 32.21 -62.49 -5.87
CA ASN A 201 32.42 -61.25 -6.63
C ASN A 201 31.20 -60.87 -7.46
N ASP A 202 30.49 -61.83 -8.04
CA ASP A 202 29.24 -61.62 -8.77
C ASP A 202 28.13 -61.17 -7.81
N SER A 203 28.03 -61.78 -6.62
CA SER A 203 27.11 -61.35 -5.57
C SER A 203 27.41 -59.92 -5.09
N ASN A 204 28.69 -59.59 -4.89
CA ASN A 204 29.14 -58.24 -4.54
C ASN A 204 28.90 -57.24 -5.69
N MET A 205 29.15 -57.64 -6.95
CA MET A 205 28.95 -56.82 -8.14
C MET A 205 27.46 -56.50 -8.35
N LEU A 206 26.57 -57.49 -8.15
CA LEU A 206 25.12 -57.29 -8.16
C LEU A 206 24.68 -56.33 -7.04
N PHE A 207 25.23 -56.45 -5.83
CA PHE A 207 24.97 -55.52 -4.74
C PHE A 207 25.41 -54.09 -5.08
N PHE A 208 26.63 -53.90 -5.60
CA PHE A 208 27.10 -52.57 -6.03
C PHE A 208 26.28 -52.02 -7.20
N SER A 209 25.87 -52.85 -8.16
CA SER A 209 24.99 -52.45 -9.26
C SER A 209 23.62 -51.99 -8.75
N GLN A 210 23.02 -52.73 -7.81
CA GLN A 210 21.75 -52.35 -7.17
C GLN A 210 21.87 -51.04 -6.37
N GLU A 211 22.98 -50.85 -5.67
CA GLU A 211 23.23 -49.66 -4.85
C GLU A 211 23.52 -48.41 -5.70
N ILE A 212 24.18 -48.56 -6.86
CA ILE A 212 24.30 -47.52 -7.88
C ILE A 212 22.92 -47.16 -8.42
N ALA A 213 22.10 -48.15 -8.81
CA ALA A 213 20.76 -47.90 -9.32
C ALA A 213 19.85 -47.16 -8.32
N ARG A 214 19.96 -47.46 -7.01
CA ARG A 214 19.28 -46.71 -5.95
C ARG A 214 19.73 -45.26 -5.89
N LYS A 215 21.04 -45.02 -5.91
CA LYS A 215 21.62 -43.67 -5.88
C LYS A 215 21.27 -42.87 -7.13
N ASP A 216 21.22 -43.49 -8.30
CA ASP A 216 20.78 -42.85 -9.54
C ASP A 216 19.30 -42.44 -9.50
N VAL A 217 18.42 -43.27 -8.92
CA VAL A 217 17.01 -42.92 -8.69
C VAL A 217 16.89 -41.76 -7.71
N GLU A 218 17.65 -41.76 -6.61
CA GLU A 218 17.67 -40.67 -5.64
C GLU A 218 18.21 -39.36 -6.25
N ILE A 219 19.35 -39.41 -6.96
CA ILE A 219 19.94 -38.29 -7.68
C ILE A 219 18.96 -37.72 -8.72
N ASN A 220 18.24 -38.55 -9.46
CA ASN A 220 17.24 -38.10 -10.42
C ASN A 220 16.00 -37.50 -9.74
N SER A 221 15.59 -38.03 -8.58
CA SER A 221 14.54 -37.42 -7.73
C SER A 221 14.96 -36.03 -7.24
N LEU A 222 16.16 -35.92 -6.66
CA LEU A 222 16.73 -34.66 -6.17
C LEU A 222 16.92 -33.63 -7.30
N ARG A 223 17.37 -34.06 -8.49
CA ARG A 223 17.45 -33.19 -9.68
C ARG A 223 16.07 -32.68 -10.11
N LYS A 224 15.04 -33.53 -10.08
CA LYS A 224 13.65 -33.13 -10.39
C LYS A 224 13.10 -32.14 -9.36
N GLN A 225 13.30 -32.42 -8.06
CA GLN A 225 12.92 -31.51 -6.98
C GLN A 225 13.64 -30.16 -7.08
N LYS A 226 14.96 -30.17 -7.33
CA LYS A 226 15.75 -28.97 -7.59
C LYS A 226 15.15 -28.16 -8.75
N HIS A 227 14.87 -28.80 -9.89
CA HIS A 227 14.29 -28.11 -11.04
C HIS A 227 12.91 -27.54 -10.75
N GLN A 228 12.06 -28.24 -9.99
CA GLN A 228 10.76 -27.74 -9.53
C GLN A 228 10.91 -26.51 -8.63
N LEU A 229 11.85 -26.52 -7.68
CA LEU A 229 12.15 -25.38 -6.81
C LEU A 229 12.74 -24.19 -7.58
N GLU A 230 13.63 -24.44 -8.55
CA GLU A 230 14.19 -23.39 -9.43
C GLU A 230 13.11 -22.74 -10.31
N THR A 231 12.14 -23.51 -10.78
CA THR A 231 11.00 -22.99 -11.56
C THR A 231 10.06 -22.18 -10.67
N ALA A 232 9.66 -22.71 -9.51
CA ALA A 232 8.83 -22.00 -8.54
C ALA A 232 9.49 -20.70 -8.04
N LEU A 233 10.82 -20.68 -7.88
CA LEU A 233 11.56 -19.47 -7.52
C LEU A 233 11.49 -18.41 -8.63
N ARG A 234 11.62 -18.80 -9.90
CA ARG A 234 11.48 -17.87 -11.04
C ARG A 234 10.06 -17.32 -11.15
N GLU A 235 9.05 -18.17 -10.99
CA GLU A 235 7.64 -17.76 -10.98
C GLU A 235 7.33 -16.80 -9.82
N LEU A 236 7.84 -17.08 -8.63
CA LEU A 236 7.73 -16.19 -7.47
C LEU A 236 8.45 -14.85 -7.70
N GLN A 237 9.63 -14.86 -8.32
CA GLN A 237 10.38 -13.64 -8.63
C GLN A 237 9.65 -12.76 -9.66
N VAL A 238 9.09 -13.38 -10.71
CA VAL A 238 8.29 -12.65 -11.71
C VAL A 238 7.03 -12.06 -11.07
N THR A 239 6.27 -12.85 -10.31
CA THR A 239 5.03 -12.37 -9.66
C THR A 239 5.29 -11.33 -8.56
N ALA A 240 6.45 -11.37 -7.90
CA ALA A 240 6.89 -10.31 -7.01
C ALA A 240 7.19 -9.00 -7.78
N SER A 241 7.94 -9.09 -8.89
CA SER A 241 8.27 -7.93 -9.74
C SER A 241 7.02 -7.25 -10.29
N THR A 242 6.07 -8.01 -10.86
CA THR A 242 4.81 -7.44 -11.39
C THR A 242 3.98 -6.79 -10.28
N ARG A 243 4.02 -7.35 -9.05
CA ARG A 243 3.32 -6.77 -7.90
C ARG A 243 3.99 -5.50 -7.39
N GLU A 244 5.32 -5.40 -7.47
CA GLU A 244 6.07 -4.19 -7.16
C GLU A 244 5.77 -3.06 -8.15
N GLU A 245 5.75 -3.37 -9.46
CA GLU A 245 5.34 -2.45 -10.52
C GLU A 245 3.89 -1.96 -10.31
N GLU A 246 2.94 -2.86 -10.07
CA GLU A 246 1.55 -2.51 -9.74
C GLU A 246 1.41 -1.59 -8.51
N LEU A 247 2.26 -1.77 -7.49
CA LEU A 247 2.26 -0.94 -6.30
C LEU A 247 2.91 0.42 -6.56
N HIS A 248 3.95 0.46 -7.39
CA HIS A 248 4.60 1.69 -7.83
C HIS A 248 3.62 2.58 -8.61
N ASP A 249 2.89 2.02 -9.58
CA ASP A 249 1.88 2.73 -10.37
C ASP A 249 0.77 3.31 -9.47
N LYS A 250 0.29 2.53 -8.49
CA LYS A 250 -0.71 2.99 -7.51
C LYS A 250 -0.17 4.13 -6.63
N ILE A 251 1.10 4.07 -6.24
CA ILE A 251 1.77 5.11 -5.46
C ILE A 251 1.92 6.40 -6.28
N GLU A 252 2.36 6.32 -7.54
CA GLU A 252 2.48 7.50 -8.40
C GLU A 252 1.11 8.10 -8.75
N GLY A 253 0.08 7.28 -8.97
CA GLY A 253 -1.31 7.73 -9.11
C GLY A 253 -1.80 8.52 -7.89
N MET A 254 -1.64 7.96 -6.69
CA MET A 254 -2.00 8.64 -5.44
C MET A 254 -1.19 9.93 -5.21
N LYS A 255 0.10 9.96 -5.58
CA LYS A 255 0.92 11.18 -5.51
C LYS A 255 0.40 12.27 -6.44
N GLU A 256 -0.05 11.95 -7.64
CA GLU A 256 -0.60 12.95 -8.56
C GLU A 256 -1.99 13.44 -8.11
N GLU A 257 -2.82 12.56 -7.53
CA GLU A 257 -4.06 12.97 -6.85
C GLU A 257 -3.80 13.92 -5.67
N ILE A 258 -2.78 13.64 -4.84
CA ILE A 258 -2.34 14.54 -3.77
C ILE A 258 -1.89 15.89 -4.34
N ARG A 259 -0.99 15.91 -5.35
CA ARG A 259 -0.56 17.16 -6.01
C ARG A 259 -1.70 17.94 -6.65
N LYS A 260 -2.72 17.25 -7.16
CA LYS A 260 -3.95 17.87 -7.68
C LYS A 260 -4.74 18.51 -6.53
N CYS A 261 -5.00 17.77 -5.46
CA CYS A 261 -5.68 18.25 -4.27
C CYS A 261 -4.94 19.45 -3.62
N GLU A 262 -3.61 19.42 -3.55
CA GLU A 262 -2.79 20.53 -3.06
C GLU A 262 -2.92 21.79 -3.94
N ARG A 263 -2.89 21.63 -5.27
CA ARG A 263 -3.12 22.74 -6.23
C ARG A 263 -4.52 23.33 -6.06
N ASP A 264 -5.54 22.50 -5.93
CA ASP A 264 -6.93 22.95 -5.81
C ASP A 264 -7.19 23.61 -4.43
N LYS A 265 -6.67 23.02 -3.34
CA LYS A 265 -6.69 23.64 -2.00
C LYS A 265 -5.92 24.96 -1.92
N SER A 266 -4.84 25.12 -2.71
CA SER A 266 -4.12 26.39 -2.85
C SER A 266 -4.94 27.48 -3.56
N ARG A 267 -5.92 27.09 -4.40
CA ARG A 267 -6.81 28.01 -5.12
C ARG A 267 -7.98 28.51 -4.26
N GLU A 268 -8.53 27.67 -3.38
CA GLU A 268 -9.82 27.90 -2.71
C GLU A 268 -9.86 29.08 -1.71
N GLY A 269 -8.77 29.36 -0.99
CA GLY A 269 -8.82 30.27 0.17
C GLY A 269 -8.68 31.77 -0.12
N ALA A 270 -7.51 32.19 -0.61
CA ALA A 270 -7.14 33.62 -0.71
C ALA A 270 -7.06 34.13 -2.16
N ASN A 271 -6.98 33.23 -3.14
CA ASN A 271 -6.62 33.57 -4.50
C ASN A 271 -7.82 34.07 -5.32
N LEU A 272 -9.04 33.55 -5.05
CA LEU A 272 -10.25 33.92 -5.79
C LEU A 272 -10.72 35.35 -5.53
N GLU A 273 -10.63 35.87 -4.30
CA GLU A 273 -10.97 37.28 -4.02
C GLU A 273 -9.98 38.27 -4.66
N TYR A 274 -8.69 37.94 -4.62
CA TYR A 274 -7.67 38.72 -5.33
C TYR A 274 -7.88 38.64 -6.86
N LEU A 275 -8.13 37.44 -7.40
CA LEU A 275 -8.44 37.23 -8.82
C LEU A 275 -9.68 38.01 -9.25
N LYS A 276 -10.76 37.99 -8.47
CA LYS A 276 -11.97 38.78 -8.72
C LYS A 276 -11.64 40.27 -8.83
N ASN A 277 -10.85 40.80 -7.89
CA ASN A 277 -10.45 42.22 -7.89
C ASN A 277 -9.52 42.58 -9.07
N VAL A 278 -8.61 41.70 -9.46
CA VAL A 278 -7.72 41.89 -10.62
C VAL A 278 -8.49 41.77 -11.94
N ALA A 279 -9.38 40.78 -12.08
CA ALA A 279 -10.22 40.60 -13.26
C ALA A 279 -11.25 41.73 -13.44
N TYR A 280 -11.89 42.17 -12.36
CA TYR A 280 -12.80 43.32 -12.35
C TYR A 280 -12.10 44.59 -12.86
N LYS A 281 -10.91 44.90 -12.31
CA LYS A 281 -10.11 46.04 -12.77
C LYS A 281 -9.61 45.85 -14.21
N PHE A 282 -9.19 44.64 -14.61
CA PHE A 282 -8.78 44.35 -15.99
C PHE A 282 -9.91 44.61 -17.01
N LEU A 283 -11.17 44.35 -16.66
CA LEU A 283 -12.31 44.64 -17.55
C LEU A 283 -12.60 46.14 -17.68
N ILE A 284 -12.42 46.91 -16.60
CA ILE A 284 -12.83 48.32 -16.51
C ILE A 284 -11.71 49.30 -16.93
N THR A 285 -10.45 48.98 -16.69
CA THR A 285 -9.33 49.86 -17.03
C THR A 285 -9.12 49.96 -18.54
N THR A 286 -9.06 51.18 -19.09
CA THR A 286 -8.80 51.42 -20.52
C THR A 286 -7.32 51.52 -20.89
N ASP A 287 -6.42 51.73 -19.92
CA ASP A 287 -4.97 51.77 -20.14
C ASP A 287 -4.38 50.38 -20.51
N PRO A 288 -3.71 50.25 -21.68
CA PRO A 288 -3.05 49.00 -22.09
C PRO A 288 -1.95 48.52 -21.13
N GLN A 289 -1.18 49.42 -20.50
CA GLN A 289 -0.07 49.01 -19.63
C GLN A 289 -0.58 48.39 -18.33
N SER A 290 -1.53 49.06 -17.67
CA SER A 290 -2.23 48.55 -16.50
C SER A 290 -2.92 47.21 -16.81
N LYS A 291 -3.61 47.11 -17.95
CA LYS A 291 -4.21 45.84 -18.41
C LYS A 291 -3.18 44.72 -18.57
N GLN A 292 -1.99 45.01 -19.11
CA GLN A 292 -0.92 44.01 -19.24
C GLN A 292 -0.41 43.55 -17.87
N GLN A 293 -0.26 44.46 -16.89
CA GLN A 293 0.10 44.10 -15.52
C GLN A 293 -0.96 43.23 -14.84
N MET A 294 -2.25 43.56 -15.02
CA MET A 294 -3.35 42.75 -14.49
C MET A 294 -3.42 41.38 -15.16
N LEU A 295 -3.14 41.30 -16.46
CA LEU A 295 -3.06 40.03 -17.20
C LEU A 295 -1.90 39.15 -16.69
N ASN A 296 -0.73 39.75 -16.41
CA ASN A 296 0.38 39.03 -15.78
C ASN A 296 0.00 38.48 -14.40
N ALA A 297 -0.73 39.26 -13.59
CA ALA A 297 -1.25 38.82 -12.31
C ALA A 297 -2.24 37.64 -12.48
N ILE A 298 -3.26 37.76 -13.33
CA ILE A 298 -4.24 36.68 -13.64
C ILE A 298 -3.52 35.40 -14.09
N THR A 299 -2.57 35.54 -15.00
CA THR A 299 -1.75 34.45 -15.57
C THR A 299 -0.90 33.74 -14.51
N THR A 300 -0.43 34.47 -13.50
CA THR A 300 0.37 33.95 -12.39
C THR A 300 -0.51 33.30 -11.33
N ILE A 301 -1.62 33.95 -10.97
CA ILE A 301 -2.66 33.47 -10.06
C ILE A 301 -3.22 32.12 -10.50
N LEU A 302 -3.57 32.00 -11.79
CA LEU A 302 -4.15 30.80 -12.39
C LEU A 302 -3.10 29.73 -12.75
N GLN A 303 -1.81 30.04 -12.57
CA GLN A 303 -0.67 29.16 -12.85
C GLN A 303 -0.67 28.59 -14.29
N PHE A 304 -0.86 29.46 -15.28
CA PHE A 304 -0.83 29.06 -16.70
C PHE A 304 0.50 28.38 -17.06
N SER A 305 0.41 27.32 -17.87
CA SER A 305 1.57 26.66 -18.47
C SER A 305 2.36 27.64 -19.37
N PRO A 306 3.64 27.36 -19.66
CA PRO A 306 4.43 28.19 -20.58
C PRO A 306 3.79 28.36 -21.96
N GLN A 307 3.03 27.37 -22.42
CA GLN A 307 2.31 27.39 -23.70
C GLN A 307 1.09 28.32 -23.65
N GLU A 308 0.26 28.24 -22.60
CA GLU A 308 -0.90 29.13 -22.44
C GLU A 308 -0.47 30.60 -22.31
N LYS A 309 0.65 30.86 -21.62
CA LYS A 309 1.23 32.21 -21.49
C LYS A 309 1.52 32.86 -22.84
N THR A 310 2.13 32.13 -23.79
CA THR A 310 2.50 32.71 -25.09
C THR A 310 1.26 32.99 -25.96
N VAL A 311 0.26 32.10 -25.95
CA VAL A 311 -1.01 32.29 -26.66
C VAL A 311 -1.74 33.53 -26.14
N VAL A 312 -1.86 33.66 -24.82
CA VAL A 312 -2.57 34.77 -24.17
C VAL A 312 -1.86 36.11 -24.40
N HIS A 313 -0.53 36.16 -24.32
CA HIS A 313 0.22 37.39 -24.66
C HIS A 313 0.14 37.77 -26.13
N THR A 314 0.06 36.79 -27.04
CA THR A 314 -0.08 37.04 -28.48
C THR A 314 -1.47 37.61 -28.80
N GLN A 315 -2.52 37.02 -28.24
CA GLN A 315 -3.90 37.53 -28.39
C GLN A 315 -4.08 38.91 -27.76
N PHE A 316 -3.51 39.15 -26.58
CA PHE A 316 -3.59 40.45 -25.91
C PHE A 316 -3.01 41.60 -26.74
N ARG A 317 -1.93 41.36 -27.50
CA ARG A 317 -1.38 42.36 -28.45
C ARG A 317 -2.29 42.63 -29.65
N GLY A 318 -3.22 41.73 -29.97
CA GLY A 318 -4.22 41.91 -31.03
C GLY A 318 -5.46 42.71 -30.60
N TRP A 319 -5.77 42.75 -29.30
CA TRP A 319 -6.99 43.41 -28.77
C TRP A 319 -6.88 44.92 -28.53
N TRP A 320 -5.66 45.49 -28.54
CA TRP A 320 -5.41 46.89 -28.18
C TRP A 320 -4.52 47.59 -29.22
N LYS A 321 -5.03 47.69 -30.46
CA LYS A 321 -4.50 48.53 -31.54
C LYS A 321 -5.27 49.85 -31.64
#